data_AF-A0A9Q0BWN7-F1
#
_entry.id   AF-A0A9Q0BWN7-F1
#
_cell.length_a   1.000
_cell.length_b   1.000
_cell.length_c   1.000
_cell.angle_alpha   90.00
_cell.angle_beta   90.00
_cell.angle_gamma   90.00
#
_symmetry.space_group_name_H-M   'P 1'
#
loop_
_entity.id
_entity.type
_entity.pdbx_description
1 polymer ?
#
loop_
_entity_poly.entity_id
_entity_poly.type
_entity_poly.pdbx_seq_one_letter_code
_entity_poly.pdbx_strand_id
1 'polypeptide(L)'
;MSFAIQFDRSMLVEYGAAFMYYIEKYMLMEVMSRLLAEIAVADGVTDVRRWMGENIKRIGVDIYTKSLDAFHSGVVGDFYQLPRNFYHRIVLHGRPGSGRSSLAHVLAQRWNLLILDADVLAYHSINSQKQDEHSRLLQEAIEKDCVYKRSQAVGNLIQNRLLKDDALHRGWILINYPNNKCEAEELFEGFTVPPNRFVFLQIDERMSRMRIVLNSYSPGPQAHISFLDRQMAQFRKSEPALNAYLSQRREVVYVDASPCFEQVKCEIISQLTKTPYVLGKKYGEANAKI
;
A
#
# COMPACT_ATOMS: atom_id res chain seq x y z
N MET A 1 -3.42 -0.56 -43.80
CA MET A 1 -4.57 -0.01 -43.07
C MET A 1 -4.29 -0.18 -41.58
N SER A 2 -3.92 0.89 -40.89
CA SER A 2 -3.80 0.84 -39.42
C SER A 2 -5.21 0.78 -38.85
N PHE A 3 -5.62 -0.36 -38.33
CA PHE A 3 -6.85 -0.43 -37.54
C PHE A 3 -6.71 0.57 -36.39
N ALA A 4 -7.65 1.50 -36.28
CA ALA A 4 -7.77 2.32 -35.08
C ALA A 4 -8.06 1.35 -33.93
N ILE A 5 -7.04 1.03 -33.14
CA ILE A 5 -7.19 0.27 -31.92
C ILE A 5 -8.07 1.16 -31.03
N GLN A 6 -9.33 0.77 -30.85
CA GLN A 6 -10.21 1.36 -29.86
C GLN A 6 -9.58 1.05 -28.50
N PHE A 7 -8.74 1.95 -28.01
CA PHE A 7 -8.09 1.77 -26.72
C PHE A 7 -9.14 1.97 -25.64
N ASP A 8 -9.41 0.91 -24.88
CA ASP A 8 -10.21 1.03 -23.67
C ASP A 8 -9.47 1.96 -22.70
N ARG A 9 -10.14 3.06 -22.34
CA ARG A 9 -9.60 4.06 -21.43
C ARG A 9 -9.30 3.44 -20.05
N SER A 10 -10.06 2.42 -19.63
CA SER A 10 -9.83 1.73 -18.36
C SER A 10 -8.49 0.98 -18.38
N MET A 11 -8.24 0.23 -19.46
CA MET A 11 -7.00 -0.51 -19.68
C MET A 11 -5.79 0.43 -19.73
N LEU A 12 -5.90 1.60 -20.36
CA LEU A 12 -4.85 2.63 -20.36
C LEU A 12 -4.55 3.17 -18.96
N VAL A 13 -5.58 3.39 -18.14
CA VAL A 13 -5.41 3.83 -16.75
C VAL A 13 -4.71 2.74 -15.95
N GLU A 14 -5.11 1.48 -16.08
CA GLU A 14 -4.46 0.36 -15.40
C GLU A 14 -3.00 0.20 -15.81
N TYR A 15 -2.69 0.24 -17.12
CA TYR A 15 -1.31 0.18 -17.59
C TYR A 15 -0.49 1.37 -17.13
N GLY A 16 -1.04 2.59 -17.22
CA GLY A 16 -0.36 3.79 -16.73
C GLY A 16 -0.07 3.71 -15.23
N ALA A 17 -1.04 3.24 -14.45
CA ALA A 17 -0.90 3.05 -13.02
C ALA A 17 0.11 1.95 -12.65
N ALA A 18 0.10 0.83 -13.38
CA ALA A 18 1.08 -0.25 -13.24
C ALA A 18 2.50 0.19 -13.62
N PHE A 19 2.63 1.17 -14.51
CA PHE A 19 3.92 1.77 -14.86
C PHE A 19 4.41 2.71 -13.75
N MET A 20 3.51 3.56 -13.22
CA MET A 20 3.80 4.44 -12.08
C MET A 20 4.18 3.67 -10.82
N TYR A 21 3.74 2.41 -10.68
CA TYR A 21 4.16 1.53 -9.60
C TYR A 21 5.70 1.41 -9.52
N TYR A 22 6.39 1.24 -10.65
CA TYR A 22 7.85 1.08 -10.67
C TYR A 22 8.61 2.36 -10.99
N ILE A 23 7.95 3.37 -11.59
CA ILE A 23 8.60 4.61 -12.00
C ILE A 23 7.80 5.78 -11.49
N GLU A 24 8.26 6.34 -10.38
CA GLU A 24 7.78 7.63 -9.93
C GLU A 24 8.21 8.71 -10.92
N LYS A 25 7.35 9.72 -11.10
CA LYS A 25 7.52 10.78 -12.10
C LYS A 25 8.90 11.45 -12.06
N TYR A 26 9.47 11.60 -10.86
CA TYR A 26 10.78 12.24 -10.68
C TYR A 26 11.96 11.34 -11.09
N MET A 27 11.80 10.02 -11.05
CA MET A 27 12.82 9.06 -11.48
C MET A 27 12.72 8.71 -12.96
N LEU A 28 11.68 9.18 -13.65
CA LEU A 28 11.46 8.86 -15.06
C LEU A 28 12.68 9.20 -15.92
N MET A 29 13.30 10.36 -15.71
CA MET A 29 14.49 10.75 -16.47
C MET A 29 15.65 9.77 -16.26
N GLU A 30 15.93 9.40 -15.02
CA GLU A 30 17.04 8.50 -14.70
C GLU A 30 16.78 7.07 -15.19
N VAL A 31 15.55 6.59 -15.06
CA VAL A 31 15.13 5.30 -15.60
C VAL A 31 15.23 5.31 -17.13
N MET A 32 14.76 6.36 -17.80
CA MET A 32 14.86 6.48 -19.27
C MET A 32 16.30 6.60 -19.75
N SER A 33 17.14 7.38 -19.08
CA SER A 33 18.58 7.47 -19.38
C SER A 33 19.26 6.11 -19.24
N ARG A 34 18.94 5.36 -18.18
CA ARG A 34 19.50 4.01 -17.96
C ARG A 34 19.00 3.00 -19.00
N LEU A 35 17.70 3.03 -19.33
CA LEU A 35 17.12 2.20 -20.39
C LEU A 35 17.83 2.43 -21.72
N LEU A 36 17.98 3.68 -22.14
CA LEU A 36 18.63 4.04 -23.40
C LEU A 36 20.10 3.61 -23.44
N ALA A 37 20.83 3.79 -22.32
CA ALA A 37 22.22 3.37 -22.21
C ALA A 37 22.37 1.84 -22.32
N GLU A 38 21.49 1.07 -21.66
CA GLU A 38 21.55 -0.39 -21.72
C GLU A 38 21.12 -0.94 -23.10
N ILE A 39 20.14 -0.32 -23.75
CA ILE A 39 19.76 -0.68 -25.14
C ILE A 39 20.92 -0.43 -26.10
N ALA A 40 21.65 0.68 -25.94
CA ALA A 40 22.79 1.02 -26.79
C ALA A 40 23.96 0.03 -26.68
N VAL A 41 24.07 -0.68 -25.55
CA VAL A 41 25.11 -1.69 -25.30
C VAL A 41 24.60 -3.11 -25.58
N ALA A 42 23.29 -3.32 -25.60
CA ALA A 42 22.70 -4.64 -25.83
C ALA A 42 22.76 -5.04 -27.31
N ASP A 43 23.52 -6.08 -27.60
CA ASP A 43 23.55 -6.68 -28.94
C ASP A 43 22.24 -7.43 -29.24
N GLY A 44 21.68 -7.23 -30.43
CA GLY A 44 20.54 -8.03 -30.93
C GLY A 44 19.15 -7.60 -30.45
N VAL A 45 18.96 -6.37 -29.95
CA VAL A 45 17.62 -5.85 -29.63
C VAL A 45 16.83 -5.58 -30.91
N THR A 46 15.88 -6.45 -31.24
CA THR A 46 15.03 -6.33 -32.43
C THR A 46 13.73 -5.55 -32.16
N ASP A 47 13.13 -5.70 -30.97
CA ASP A 47 11.97 -4.91 -30.52
C ASP A 47 12.30 -4.18 -29.21
N VAL A 48 12.56 -2.88 -29.35
CA VAL A 48 12.88 -1.98 -28.23
C VAL A 48 11.76 -1.94 -27.20
N ARG A 49 10.49 -1.94 -27.61
CA ARG A 49 9.34 -1.81 -26.68
C ARG A 49 9.25 -3.04 -25.79
N ARG A 50 9.40 -4.22 -26.39
CA ARG A 50 9.41 -5.49 -25.65
C ARG A 50 10.58 -5.55 -24.68
N TRP A 51 11.78 -5.23 -25.17
CA TRP A 51 12.98 -5.22 -24.32
C TRP A 51 12.84 -4.26 -23.14
N MET A 52 12.30 -3.05 -23.37
CA MET A 52 11.99 -2.09 -22.31
C MET A 52 11.01 -2.69 -21.30
N GLY A 53 9.88 -3.24 -21.76
CA GLY A 53 8.87 -3.84 -20.88
C GLY A 53 9.43 -4.97 -19.99
N GLU A 54 10.31 -5.80 -20.55
CA GLU A 54 10.96 -6.91 -19.82
C GLU A 54 12.00 -6.42 -18.79
N ASN A 55 12.69 -5.31 -19.06
CA ASN A 55 13.81 -4.82 -18.24
C ASN A 55 13.48 -3.68 -17.28
N ILE A 56 12.38 -2.96 -17.50
CA ILE A 56 12.08 -1.71 -16.78
C ILE A 56 11.94 -1.90 -15.27
N LYS A 57 11.37 -3.03 -14.85
CA LYS A 57 11.25 -3.37 -13.43
C LYS A 57 12.61 -3.59 -12.79
N ARG A 58 13.49 -4.36 -13.45
CA ARG A 58 14.86 -4.61 -12.95
C ARG A 58 15.62 -3.30 -12.83
N ILE A 59 15.60 -2.49 -13.89
CA ILE A 59 16.29 -1.19 -13.90
C ILE A 59 15.75 -0.26 -12.81
N GLY A 60 14.42 -0.18 -12.65
CA GLY A 60 13.80 0.56 -11.56
C GLY A 60 14.31 0.09 -10.20
N VAL A 61 14.18 -1.21 -9.91
CA VAL A 61 14.64 -1.82 -8.64
C VAL A 61 16.13 -1.54 -8.39
N ASP A 62 16.98 -1.64 -9.40
CA ASP A 62 18.42 -1.37 -9.28
C ASP A 62 18.68 0.10 -8.92
N ILE A 63 17.98 1.04 -9.56
CA ILE A 63 18.10 2.48 -9.28
C ILE A 63 17.63 2.80 -7.85
N TYR A 64 16.46 2.30 -7.44
CA TYR A 64 15.96 2.53 -6.08
C TYR A 64 16.83 1.83 -5.03
N THR A 65 17.38 0.64 -5.31
CA THR A 65 18.26 -0.07 -4.38
C THR A 65 19.55 0.71 -4.17
N LYS A 66 20.18 1.19 -5.25
CA LYS A 66 21.35 2.08 -5.14
C LYS A 66 21.04 3.34 -4.32
N SER A 67 19.85 3.91 -4.51
CA SER A 67 19.41 5.09 -3.76
C SER A 67 19.23 4.80 -2.26
N LEU A 68 18.67 3.64 -1.93
CA LEU A 68 18.49 3.18 -0.56
C LEU A 68 19.83 2.86 0.12
N ASP A 69 20.74 2.19 -0.58
CA ASP A 69 22.07 1.86 -0.08
C ASP A 69 22.90 3.13 0.15
N ALA A 70 22.83 4.10 -0.76
CA ALA A 70 23.47 5.41 -0.61
C ALA A 70 22.94 6.18 0.61
N PHE A 71 21.62 6.15 0.82
CA PHE A 71 21.00 6.75 2.00
C PHE A 71 21.49 6.11 3.30
N HIS A 72 21.51 4.77 3.40
CA HIS A 72 22.01 4.07 4.59
C HIS A 72 23.52 4.26 4.80
N SER A 73 24.28 4.44 3.72
CA SER A 73 25.72 4.68 3.78
C SER A 73 26.09 6.14 4.06
N GLY A 74 25.11 7.04 4.15
CA GLY A 74 25.32 8.48 4.41
C GLY A 74 26.00 9.22 3.27
N VAL A 75 25.88 8.73 2.03
CA VAL A 75 26.46 9.38 0.85
C VAL A 75 25.72 10.68 0.57
N VAL A 76 26.47 11.79 0.49
CA VAL A 76 25.90 13.12 0.25
C VAL A 76 25.47 13.26 -1.22
N GLY A 77 24.19 13.49 -1.45
CA GLY A 77 23.64 13.78 -2.78
C GLY A 77 22.14 14.07 -2.76
N ASP A 78 21.72 15.13 -3.46
CA ASP A 78 20.31 15.58 -3.51
C ASP A 78 19.37 14.57 -4.19
N PHE A 79 19.92 13.65 -5.00
CA PHE A 79 19.17 12.66 -5.78
C PHE A 79 18.53 11.54 -4.93
N TYR A 80 18.92 11.39 -3.66
CA TYR A 80 18.45 10.30 -2.79
C TYR A 80 17.30 10.71 -1.86
N GLN A 81 16.91 11.98 -1.86
CA GLN A 81 15.76 12.47 -1.10
C GLN A 81 14.48 12.40 -1.94
N LEU A 82 13.38 12.02 -1.30
CA LEU A 82 12.07 12.04 -1.96
C LEU A 82 11.71 13.50 -2.31
N PRO A 83 11.25 13.76 -3.55
CA PRO A 83 10.86 15.10 -3.95
C PRO A 83 9.65 15.59 -3.15
N ARG A 84 9.48 16.91 -3.06
CA ARG A 84 8.34 17.52 -2.34
C ARG A 84 6.96 17.08 -2.85
N ASN A 85 6.86 16.73 -4.15
CA ASN A 85 5.62 16.31 -4.79
C ASN A 85 5.51 14.77 -4.94
N PHE A 86 6.07 14.03 -3.98
CA PHE A 86 5.99 12.58 -3.93
C PHE A 86 4.59 12.10 -3.54
N TYR A 87 4.03 11.14 -4.28
CA TYR A 87 2.73 10.55 -3.97
C TYR A 87 2.85 9.44 -2.94
N HIS A 88 2.46 9.73 -1.70
CA HIS A 88 2.46 8.73 -0.64
C HIS A 88 1.31 7.72 -0.82
N ARG A 89 1.64 6.43 -0.77
CA ARG A 89 0.71 5.30 -0.82
C ARG A 89 0.96 4.45 0.42
N ILE A 90 0.28 4.80 1.51
CA ILE A 90 0.62 4.32 2.85
C ILE A 90 -0.45 3.34 3.31
N VAL A 91 -0.05 2.23 3.90
CA VAL A 91 -0.93 1.40 4.74
C VAL A 91 -0.56 1.65 6.19
N LEU A 92 -1.56 1.94 7.02
CA LEU A 92 -1.40 1.97 8.48
C LEU A 92 -2.06 0.73 9.06
N HIS A 93 -1.23 -0.19 9.49
CA HIS A 93 -1.65 -1.44 10.12
C HIS A 93 -1.28 -1.43 11.60
N GLY A 94 -2.14 -2.01 12.43
CA GLY A 94 -1.93 -2.09 13.86
C GLY A 94 -3.21 -2.52 14.58
N ARG A 95 -3.04 -2.91 15.83
CA ARG A 95 -4.14 -3.39 16.67
C ARG A 95 -5.16 -2.30 16.94
N PRO A 96 -6.44 -2.65 17.21
CA PRO A 96 -7.40 -1.71 17.77
C PRO A 96 -6.82 -1.03 19.01
N GLY A 97 -6.75 0.30 19.04
CA GLY A 97 -6.15 1.09 20.14
C GLY A 97 -4.71 1.57 19.89
N SER A 98 -4.08 1.17 18.78
CA SER A 98 -2.77 1.65 18.35
C SER A 98 -2.72 3.13 17.92
N GLY A 99 -3.87 3.74 17.68
CA GLY A 99 -3.97 5.12 17.16
C GLY A 99 -3.93 5.21 15.63
N ARG A 100 -4.02 4.07 14.91
CA ARG A 100 -4.02 4.02 13.43
C ARG A 100 -4.96 5.03 12.76
N SER A 101 -6.20 5.14 13.20
CA SER A 101 -7.19 6.04 12.60
C SER A 101 -6.85 7.51 12.84
N SER A 102 -6.42 7.86 14.06
CA SER A 102 -6.00 9.24 14.38
C SER A 102 -4.74 9.64 13.61
N LEU A 103 -3.78 8.73 13.50
CA LEU A 103 -2.57 8.93 12.69
C LEU A 103 -2.91 9.10 11.21
N ALA A 104 -3.83 8.29 10.68
CA ALA A 104 -4.26 8.37 9.29
C ALA A 104 -4.77 9.76 8.93
N HIS A 105 -5.59 10.37 9.80
CA HIS A 105 -6.12 11.71 9.58
C HIS A 105 -5.03 12.78 9.55
N VAL A 106 -4.10 12.75 10.51
CA VAL A 106 -3.04 13.76 10.60
C VAL A 106 -2.02 13.63 9.47
N LEU A 107 -1.66 12.40 9.09
CA LEU A 107 -0.76 12.16 7.95
C LEU A 107 -1.42 12.54 6.62
N ALA A 108 -2.70 12.21 6.45
CA ALA A 108 -3.47 12.59 5.27
C ALA A 108 -3.60 14.11 5.14
N GLN A 109 -3.79 14.83 6.24
CA GLN A 109 -3.80 16.31 6.21
C GLN A 109 -2.44 16.87 5.79
N ARG A 110 -1.34 16.33 6.32
CA ARG A 110 0.01 16.82 6.03
C ARG A 110 0.40 16.68 4.56
N TRP A 111 0.12 15.52 3.97
CA TRP A 111 0.50 15.21 2.58
C TRP A 111 -0.67 15.32 1.59
N ASN A 112 -1.81 15.87 2.04
CA ASN A 112 -3.05 15.93 1.27
C ASN A 112 -3.45 14.57 0.69
N LEU A 113 -3.45 13.48 1.46
CA LEU A 113 -3.79 12.13 0.99
C LEU A 113 -5.28 11.83 1.11
N LEU A 114 -5.80 10.89 0.32
CA LEU A 114 -7.11 10.30 0.55
C LEU A 114 -7.07 9.30 1.70
N ILE A 115 -8.03 9.35 2.62
CA ILE A 115 -8.19 8.32 3.65
C ILE A 115 -9.14 7.26 3.11
N LEU A 116 -8.68 6.02 3.06
CA LEU A 116 -9.46 4.87 2.66
C LEU A 116 -9.55 3.91 3.85
N ASP A 117 -10.77 3.68 4.31
CA ASP A 117 -11.08 2.71 5.35
C ASP A 117 -11.81 1.54 4.69
N ALA A 118 -11.20 0.35 4.75
CA ALA A 118 -11.73 -0.85 4.11
C ALA A 118 -13.12 -1.24 4.66
N ASP A 119 -13.35 -1.06 5.96
CA ASP A 119 -14.63 -1.39 6.60
C ASP A 119 -15.73 -0.42 6.13
N VAL A 120 -15.38 0.86 6.00
CA VAL A 120 -16.29 1.90 5.49
C VAL A 120 -16.60 1.69 4.02
N LEU A 121 -15.60 1.34 3.20
CA LEU A 121 -15.79 1.01 1.79
C LEU A 121 -16.72 -0.20 1.62
N ALA A 122 -16.50 -1.28 2.37
CA ALA A 122 -17.35 -2.46 2.38
C ALA A 122 -18.78 -2.15 2.85
N TYR A 123 -18.92 -1.33 3.89
CA TYR A 123 -20.24 -0.90 4.37
C TYR A 123 -21.01 -0.10 3.32
N HIS A 124 -20.35 0.86 2.66
CA HIS A 124 -20.98 1.65 1.61
C HIS A 124 -21.30 0.84 0.36
N SER A 125 -20.46 -0.12 -0.04
CA SER A 125 -20.76 -0.98 -1.19
C SER A 125 -22.01 -1.84 -0.95
N ILE A 126 -22.16 -2.40 0.26
CA ILE A 126 -23.33 -3.23 0.61
C ILE A 126 -24.61 -2.38 0.64
N ASN A 127 -24.55 -1.17 1.21
CA ASN A 127 -25.72 -0.31 1.40
C ASN A 127 -26.04 0.60 0.21
N SER A 128 -25.23 0.58 -0.86
CA SER A 128 -25.47 1.40 -2.04
C SER A 128 -26.67 0.90 -2.84
N GLN A 129 -27.49 1.85 -3.33
CA GLN A 129 -28.65 1.54 -4.18
C GLN A 129 -28.24 0.96 -5.54
N LYS A 130 -27.07 1.36 -6.05
CA LYS A 130 -26.47 0.78 -7.25
C LYS A 130 -25.58 -0.39 -6.84
N GLN A 131 -26.01 -1.60 -7.19
CA GLN A 131 -25.27 -2.82 -6.90
C GLN A 131 -24.35 -3.15 -8.08
N ASP A 132 -23.09 -2.82 -7.93
CA ASP A 132 -22.02 -3.26 -8.84
C ASP A 132 -21.71 -4.75 -8.61
N GLU A 133 -21.07 -5.40 -9.58
CA GLU A 133 -20.67 -6.82 -9.50
C GLU A 133 -19.90 -7.14 -8.20
N HIS A 134 -18.96 -6.27 -7.83
CA HIS A 134 -18.17 -6.41 -6.61
C HIS A 134 -19.01 -6.33 -5.32
N SER A 135 -20.09 -5.55 -5.33
CA SER A 135 -20.99 -5.44 -4.17
C SER A 135 -21.80 -6.72 -3.98
N ARG A 136 -22.25 -7.34 -5.08
CA ARG A 136 -22.92 -8.64 -5.06
C ARG A 136 -21.99 -9.75 -4.58
N LEU A 137 -20.76 -9.79 -5.09
CA LEU A 137 -19.75 -10.76 -4.66
C LEU A 137 -19.48 -10.65 -3.15
N LEU A 138 -19.40 -9.43 -2.61
CA LEU A 138 -19.24 -9.22 -1.17
C LEU A 138 -20.46 -9.70 -0.38
N GLN A 139 -21.68 -9.37 -0.81
CA GLN A 139 -22.91 -9.83 -0.16
C GLN A 139 -23.00 -11.36 -0.15
N GLU A 140 -22.77 -12.01 -1.29
CA GLU A 140 -22.76 -13.47 -1.38
C GLU A 140 -21.68 -14.10 -0.49
N ALA A 141 -20.50 -13.49 -0.40
CA ALA A 141 -19.44 -13.98 0.45
C ALA A 141 -19.79 -13.88 1.94
N ILE A 142 -20.54 -12.84 2.33
CA ILE A 142 -21.06 -12.67 3.69
C ILE A 142 -22.14 -13.71 3.98
N GLU A 143 -23.11 -13.89 3.08
CA GLU A 143 -24.21 -14.87 3.22
C GLU A 143 -23.70 -16.31 3.35
N LYS A 144 -22.68 -16.66 2.56
CA LYS A 144 -22.05 -18.01 2.56
C LYS A 144 -21.00 -18.19 3.67
N ASP A 145 -20.80 -17.18 4.52
CA ASP A 145 -19.75 -17.09 5.55
C ASP A 145 -18.35 -17.54 5.07
N CYS A 146 -18.01 -17.22 3.84
CA CYS A 146 -16.75 -17.64 3.23
C CYS A 146 -15.69 -16.55 3.39
N VAL A 147 -14.78 -16.75 4.36
CA VAL A 147 -13.70 -15.80 4.68
C VAL A 147 -12.84 -15.46 3.47
N TYR A 148 -12.48 -16.47 2.65
CA TYR A 148 -11.64 -16.28 1.47
C TYR A 148 -12.33 -15.37 0.44
N LYS A 149 -13.58 -15.68 0.06
CA LYS A 149 -14.35 -14.89 -0.89
C LYS A 149 -14.59 -13.47 -0.38
N ARG A 150 -14.77 -13.30 0.93
CA ARG A 150 -14.94 -11.99 1.56
C ARG A 150 -13.67 -11.15 1.43
N SER A 151 -12.51 -11.76 1.71
CA SER A 151 -11.20 -11.10 1.61
C SER A 151 -10.96 -10.62 0.17
N GLN A 152 -11.18 -11.50 -0.81
CA GLN A 152 -11.05 -11.17 -2.23
C GLN A 152 -12.02 -10.08 -2.68
N ALA A 153 -13.29 -10.14 -2.25
CA ALA A 153 -14.28 -9.13 -2.61
C ALA A 153 -13.91 -7.74 -2.04
N VAL A 154 -13.41 -7.68 -0.80
CA VAL A 154 -12.89 -6.44 -0.20
C VAL A 154 -11.64 -5.95 -0.94
N GLY A 155 -10.71 -6.84 -1.29
CA GLY A 155 -9.53 -6.51 -2.09
C GLY A 155 -9.90 -5.85 -3.41
N ASN A 156 -10.84 -6.44 -4.15
CA ASN A 156 -11.35 -5.89 -5.42
C ASN A 156 -11.97 -4.49 -5.25
N LEU A 157 -12.76 -4.28 -4.19
CA LEU A 157 -13.36 -2.96 -3.90
C LEU A 157 -12.29 -1.90 -3.65
N ILE A 158 -11.25 -2.24 -2.89
CA ILE A 158 -10.13 -1.34 -2.61
C ILE A 158 -9.36 -1.04 -3.90
N GLN A 159 -8.97 -2.06 -4.68
CA GLN A 159 -8.23 -1.87 -5.93
C GLN A 159 -8.99 -0.96 -6.91
N ASN A 160 -10.29 -1.18 -7.08
CA ASN A 160 -11.14 -0.32 -7.92
C ASN A 160 -11.19 1.13 -7.44
N ARG A 161 -11.16 1.34 -6.11
CA ARG A 161 -11.13 2.68 -5.52
C ARG A 161 -9.76 3.35 -5.72
N LEU A 162 -8.67 2.58 -5.68
CA LEU A 162 -7.30 3.06 -5.88
C LEU A 162 -6.99 3.43 -7.33
N LEU A 163 -7.69 2.82 -8.30
CA LEU A 163 -7.57 3.14 -9.73
C LEU A 163 -8.35 4.38 -10.17
N LYS A 164 -9.04 5.06 -9.24
CA LYS A 164 -9.70 6.34 -9.54
C LYS A 164 -8.67 7.48 -9.63
N ASP A 165 -8.97 8.44 -10.49
CA ASP A 165 -8.07 9.55 -10.84
C ASP A 165 -7.58 10.33 -9.61
N ASP A 166 -8.46 10.56 -8.64
CA ASP A 166 -8.10 11.23 -7.40
C ASP A 166 -7.05 10.45 -6.59
N ALA A 167 -7.18 9.13 -6.47
CA ALA A 167 -6.25 8.29 -5.74
C ALA A 167 -4.88 8.17 -6.43
N LEU A 168 -4.87 8.10 -7.77
CA LEU A 168 -3.64 8.04 -8.55
C LEU A 168 -2.83 9.34 -8.48
N HIS A 169 -3.50 10.50 -8.44
CA HIS A 169 -2.84 11.82 -8.49
C HIS A 169 -2.65 12.50 -7.14
N ARG A 170 -3.27 12.00 -6.07
CA ARG A 170 -3.20 12.59 -4.73
C ARG A 170 -2.46 11.70 -3.74
N GLY A 171 -2.39 10.40 -4.01
CA GLY A 171 -1.94 9.42 -3.03
C GLY A 171 -3.03 9.12 -2.00
N TRP A 172 -2.76 8.13 -1.16
CA TRP A 172 -3.75 7.55 -0.27
C TRP A 172 -3.13 6.95 0.98
N ILE A 173 -3.95 6.85 2.02
CA ILE A 173 -3.68 6.11 3.24
C ILE A 173 -4.78 5.09 3.46
N LEU A 174 -4.41 3.82 3.54
CA LEU A 174 -5.33 2.69 3.73
C LEU A 174 -5.26 2.21 5.18
N ILE A 175 -6.42 2.05 5.80
CA ILE A 175 -6.60 1.45 7.13
C ILE A 175 -7.57 0.28 7.08
N ASN A 176 -7.49 -0.61 8.07
CA ASN A 176 -8.34 -1.79 8.25
C ASN A 176 -8.19 -2.87 7.15
N TYR A 177 -7.16 -2.78 6.31
CA TYR A 177 -6.72 -3.81 5.37
C TYR A 177 -5.19 -3.69 5.18
N PRO A 178 -4.43 -4.80 5.16
CA PRO A 178 -4.84 -6.19 5.27
C PRO A 178 -4.99 -6.62 6.75
N ASN A 179 -5.79 -7.66 6.99
CA ASN A 179 -6.04 -8.27 8.29
C ASN A 179 -5.40 -9.65 8.46
N ASN A 180 -4.95 -10.27 7.37
CA ASN A 180 -4.30 -11.56 7.36
C ASN A 180 -3.23 -11.63 6.26
N LYS A 181 -2.44 -12.72 6.28
CA LYS A 181 -1.35 -12.93 5.33
C LYS A 181 -1.84 -12.95 3.86
N CYS A 182 -2.96 -13.61 3.55
CA CYS A 182 -3.44 -13.72 2.18
C CYS A 182 -3.87 -12.36 1.61
N GLU A 183 -4.55 -11.54 2.41
CA GLU A 183 -4.86 -10.15 2.04
C GLU A 183 -3.60 -9.30 1.84
N ALA A 184 -2.55 -9.54 2.63
CA ALA A 184 -1.28 -8.85 2.42
C ALA A 184 -0.58 -9.28 1.13
N GLU A 185 -0.57 -10.58 0.81
CA GLU A 185 -0.07 -11.09 -0.46
C GLU A 185 -0.84 -10.45 -1.63
N GLU A 186 -2.17 -10.44 -1.58
CA GLU A 186 -3.03 -9.78 -2.58
C GLU A 186 -2.71 -8.29 -2.71
N LEU A 187 -2.56 -7.57 -1.59
CA LEU A 187 -2.25 -6.14 -1.57
C LEU A 187 -0.91 -5.79 -2.23
N PHE A 188 0.12 -6.62 -2.05
CA PHE A 188 1.47 -6.33 -2.54
C PHE A 188 1.76 -6.95 -3.90
N GLU A 189 1.14 -8.07 -4.24
CA GLU A 189 1.45 -8.86 -5.43
C GLU A 189 0.30 -8.88 -6.45
N GLY A 190 -0.95 -8.69 -6.01
CA GLY A 190 -2.14 -8.67 -6.86
C GLY A 190 -2.59 -7.28 -7.30
N PHE A 191 -2.41 -6.25 -6.45
CA PHE A 191 -2.88 -4.91 -6.78
C PHE A 191 -2.04 -4.25 -7.87
N THR A 192 -2.71 -3.54 -8.79
CA THR A 192 -2.04 -2.73 -9.82
C THR A 192 -1.18 -1.61 -9.21
N VAL A 193 -1.64 -1.03 -8.10
CA VAL A 193 -1.00 0.08 -7.40
C VAL A 193 -0.85 -0.25 -5.92
N PRO A 194 0.14 -1.08 -5.54
CA PRO A 194 0.36 -1.45 -4.16
C PRO A 194 0.98 -0.28 -3.36
N PRO A 195 0.97 -0.37 -2.01
CA PRO A 195 1.56 0.67 -1.16
C PRO A 195 3.07 0.81 -1.39
N ASN A 196 3.56 2.04 -1.33
CA ASN A 196 5.01 2.31 -1.26
C ASN A 196 5.52 2.30 0.19
N ARG A 197 4.62 2.34 1.17
CA ARG A 197 4.93 2.22 2.60
C ARG A 197 3.87 1.44 3.33
N PHE A 198 4.31 0.58 4.21
CA PHE A 198 3.46 -0.14 5.14
C PHE A 198 3.96 0.12 6.56
N VAL A 199 3.22 0.92 7.31
CA VAL A 199 3.57 1.27 8.69
C VAL A 199 2.85 0.31 9.62
N PHE A 200 3.62 -0.55 10.30
CA PHE A 200 3.12 -1.48 11.31
C PHE A 200 3.30 -0.85 12.70
N LEU A 201 2.19 -0.48 13.32
CA LEU A 201 2.14 0.09 14.67
C LEU A 201 2.18 -1.03 15.72
N GLN A 202 3.33 -1.18 16.37
CA GLN A 202 3.56 -2.16 17.42
C GLN A 202 3.12 -1.60 18.77
N ILE A 203 2.23 -2.30 19.45
CA ILE A 203 1.78 -1.92 20.80
C ILE A 203 1.37 -3.17 21.56
N ASP A 204 1.66 -3.18 22.86
CA ASP A 204 1.20 -4.23 23.75
C ASP A 204 -0.34 -4.27 23.84
N GLU A 205 -0.90 -5.48 24.00
CA GLU A 205 -2.35 -5.67 24.05
C GLU A 205 -3.00 -4.88 25.18
N ARG A 206 -2.41 -4.94 26.37
CA ARG A 206 -2.96 -4.32 27.57
C ARG A 206 -2.98 -2.81 27.42
N MET A 207 -1.90 -2.23 26.91
CA MET A 207 -1.81 -0.81 26.57
C MET A 207 -2.87 -0.40 25.54
N SER A 208 -3.05 -1.20 24.49
CA SER A 208 -4.04 -0.94 23.44
C SER A 208 -5.48 -0.96 23.99
N ARG A 209 -5.81 -1.95 24.83
CA ARG A 209 -7.10 -2.04 25.52
C ARG A 209 -7.31 -0.84 26.45
N MET A 210 -6.29 -0.48 27.24
CA MET A 210 -6.34 0.64 28.17
C MET A 210 -6.67 1.95 27.42
N ARG A 211 -6.03 2.20 26.28
CA ARG A 211 -6.30 3.40 25.46
C ARG A 211 -7.74 3.47 24.98
N ILE A 212 -8.35 2.36 24.61
CA ILE A 212 -9.75 2.33 24.15
C ILE A 212 -10.71 2.60 25.31
N VAL A 213 -10.48 1.95 26.46
CA VAL A 213 -11.33 2.10 27.66
C VAL A 213 -11.27 3.51 28.21
N LEU A 214 -10.10 4.14 28.20
CA LEU A 214 -9.90 5.51 28.68
C LEU A 214 -10.31 6.59 27.66
N ASN A 215 -10.54 6.23 26.40
CA ASN A 215 -10.94 7.20 25.40
C ASN A 215 -12.37 7.68 25.66
N SER A 216 -12.68 8.92 25.25
CA SER A 216 -14.04 9.45 25.38
C SER A 216 -15.00 8.57 24.58
N TYR A 217 -16.02 8.01 25.25
CA TYR A 217 -16.99 7.13 24.62
C TYR A 217 -17.63 7.82 23.43
N SER A 218 -17.44 7.24 22.25
CA SER A 218 -18.16 7.62 21.03
C SER A 218 -19.12 6.50 20.68
N PRO A 219 -20.44 6.71 20.75
CA PRO A 219 -21.41 5.66 20.43
C PRO A 219 -21.29 5.30 18.94
N GLY A 220 -21.23 4.01 18.66
CA GLY A 220 -21.21 3.48 17.30
C GLY A 220 -21.51 1.98 17.30
N PRO A 221 -21.88 1.39 16.15
CA PRO A 221 -22.19 -0.04 16.04
C PRO A 221 -21.04 -0.94 16.52
N GLN A 222 -19.81 -0.44 16.43
CA GLN A 222 -18.56 -1.11 16.78
C GLN A 222 -18.04 -0.75 18.19
N ALA A 223 -18.78 0.04 18.98
CA ALA A 223 -18.35 0.49 20.31
C ALA A 223 -18.62 -0.56 21.42
N HIS A 224 -19.18 -1.72 21.08
CA HIS A 224 -19.45 -2.79 22.05
C HIS A 224 -18.16 -3.53 22.44
N ILE A 225 -17.98 -3.80 23.75
CA ILE A 225 -16.83 -4.53 24.30
C ILE A 225 -16.65 -5.90 23.64
N SER A 226 -17.74 -6.61 23.37
CA SER A 226 -17.72 -7.90 22.69
C SER A 226 -17.17 -7.82 21.25
N PHE A 227 -17.45 -6.72 20.55
CA PHE A 227 -16.89 -6.47 19.22
C PHE A 227 -15.39 -6.21 19.29
N LEU A 228 -14.96 -5.41 20.27
CA LEU A 228 -13.54 -5.15 20.51
C LEU A 228 -12.78 -6.43 20.82
N ASP A 229 -13.30 -7.27 21.72
CA ASP A 229 -12.66 -8.55 22.07
C ASP A 229 -12.53 -9.48 20.85
N ARG A 230 -13.54 -9.52 19.97
CA ARG A 230 -13.47 -10.26 18.70
C ARG A 230 -12.38 -9.73 17.77
N GLN A 231 -12.29 -8.41 17.59
CA GLN A 231 -11.22 -7.82 16.77
C GLN A 231 -9.83 -8.10 17.34
N MET A 232 -9.68 -8.00 18.66
CA MET A 232 -8.40 -8.26 19.33
C MET A 232 -7.98 -9.73 19.21
N ALA A 233 -8.93 -10.66 19.36
CA ALA A 233 -8.70 -12.09 19.16
C ALA A 233 -8.34 -12.42 17.71
N GLN A 234 -9.03 -11.82 16.74
CA GLN A 234 -8.75 -12.00 15.32
C GLN A 234 -7.34 -11.51 14.97
N PHE A 235 -6.96 -10.31 15.45
CA PHE A 235 -5.62 -9.78 15.25
C PHE A 235 -4.56 -10.70 15.85
N ARG A 236 -4.75 -11.15 17.10
CA ARG A 236 -3.82 -12.07 17.78
C ARG A 236 -3.62 -13.37 16.99
N LYS A 237 -4.68 -13.86 16.35
CA LYS A 237 -4.63 -15.07 15.52
C LYS A 237 -3.87 -14.86 14.22
N SER A 238 -4.06 -13.73 13.53
CA SER A 238 -3.47 -13.49 12.21
C SER A 238 -2.07 -12.89 12.24
N GLU A 239 -1.72 -12.18 13.31
CA GLU A 239 -0.47 -11.42 13.46
C GLU A 239 0.79 -12.25 13.20
N PRO A 240 1.00 -13.47 13.74
CA PRO A 240 2.26 -14.19 13.54
C PRO A 240 2.53 -14.51 12.06
N ALA A 241 1.52 -14.99 11.34
CA ALA A 241 1.64 -15.34 9.92
C ALA A 241 1.76 -14.09 9.04
N LEU A 242 1.04 -13.02 9.37
CA LEU A 242 1.14 -11.74 8.68
C LEU A 242 2.52 -11.12 8.88
N ASN A 243 3.03 -11.08 10.12
CA ASN A 243 4.34 -10.53 10.47
C ASN A 243 5.48 -11.33 9.82
N ALA A 244 5.34 -12.66 9.72
CA ALA A 244 6.30 -13.50 9.01
C ALA A 244 6.42 -13.10 7.52
N TYR A 245 5.31 -12.75 6.87
CA TYR A 245 5.31 -12.24 5.50
C TYR A 245 5.86 -10.80 5.42
N LEU A 246 5.35 -9.89 6.25
CA LEU A 246 5.73 -8.48 6.25
C LEU A 246 7.21 -8.25 6.59
N SER A 247 7.80 -9.09 7.45
CA SER A 247 9.23 -8.98 7.80
C SER A 247 10.15 -9.13 6.59
N GLN A 248 9.71 -9.86 5.56
CA GLN A 248 10.43 -10.08 4.30
C GLN A 248 10.27 -8.91 3.32
N ARG A 249 9.36 -7.97 3.54
CA ARG A 249 9.07 -6.84 2.63
C ARG A 249 9.91 -5.61 2.96
N ARG A 250 10.42 -4.92 1.92
CA ARG A 250 11.25 -3.71 2.07
C ARG A 250 10.42 -2.46 2.40
N GLU A 251 9.16 -2.46 2.03
CA GLU A 251 8.21 -1.35 2.22
C GLU A 251 7.74 -1.19 3.66
N VAL A 252 7.97 -2.22 4.49
CA VAL A 252 7.44 -2.30 5.85
C VAL A 252 8.33 -1.57 6.84
N VAL A 253 7.74 -0.65 7.58
CA VAL A 253 8.35 0.11 8.68
C VAL A 253 7.62 -0.25 9.96
N TYR A 254 8.33 -0.82 10.91
CA TYR A 254 7.81 -1.08 12.26
C TYR A 254 8.01 0.16 13.11
N VAL A 255 6.97 0.60 13.79
CA VAL A 255 6.96 1.79 14.65
C VAL A 255 6.38 1.42 15.99
N ASP A 256 7.10 1.75 17.07
CA ASP A 256 6.57 1.59 18.43
C ASP A 256 5.47 2.64 18.66
N ALA A 257 4.25 2.16 18.86
CA ALA A 257 3.09 2.99 19.12
C ALA A 257 2.80 3.16 20.62
N SER A 258 3.66 2.65 21.50
CA SER A 258 3.56 2.81 22.96
C SER A 258 3.72 4.25 23.48
N PRO A 259 4.57 5.11 22.88
CA PRO A 259 4.73 6.50 23.29
C PRO A 259 3.49 7.37 23.02
N CYS A 260 3.58 8.66 23.36
CA CYS A 260 2.51 9.62 23.11
C CYS A 260 2.30 9.87 21.61
N PHE A 261 1.09 10.31 21.26
CA PHE A 261 0.67 10.52 19.87
C PHE A 261 1.65 11.38 19.05
N GLU A 262 2.12 12.48 19.63
CA GLU A 262 3.03 13.41 18.96
C GLU A 262 4.39 12.78 18.63
N GLN A 263 4.92 11.96 19.53
CA GLN A 263 6.18 11.26 19.30
C GLN A 263 6.06 10.25 18.17
N VAL A 264 5.02 9.41 18.20
CA VAL A 264 4.75 8.40 17.15
C VAL A 264 4.52 9.07 15.81
N LYS A 265 3.76 10.18 15.78
CA LYS A 265 3.54 10.98 14.57
C LYS A 265 4.85 11.50 13.99
N CYS A 266 5.70 12.13 14.81
CA CYS A 266 6.98 12.68 14.37
C CYS A 266 7.94 11.60 13.87
N GLU A 267 7.95 10.43 14.51
CA GLU A 267 8.74 9.28 14.08
C GLU A 267 8.31 8.79 12.69
N ILE A 268 7.01 8.57 12.48
CA ILE A 268 6.47 8.15 11.17
C ILE A 268 6.83 9.20 10.11
N ILE A 269 6.57 10.48 10.38
CA ILE A 269 6.89 11.55 9.42
C ILE A 269 8.37 11.59 9.08
N SER A 270 9.24 11.46 10.08
CA SER A 270 10.70 11.43 9.88
C SER A 270 11.11 10.25 9.01
N GLN A 271 10.60 9.05 9.32
CA GLN A 271 10.86 7.82 8.54
C GLN A 271 10.39 7.99 7.10
N LEU A 272 9.15 8.43 6.89
CA LEU A 272 8.55 8.50 5.55
C LEU A 272 9.10 9.63 4.67
N THR A 273 9.63 10.70 5.27
CA THR A 273 10.21 11.82 4.52
C THR A 273 11.67 11.55 4.14
N LYS A 274 12.44 10.90 5.02
CA LYS A 274 13.88 10.72 4.84
C LYS A 274 14.23 9.46 4.07
N THR A 275 13.48 8.37 4.27
CA THR A 275 13.83 7.09 3.64
C THR A 275 13.35 7.08 2.19
N PRO A 276 14.19 6.72 1.21
CA PRO A 276 13.68 6.23 -0.07
C PRO A 276 13.05 4.84 0.14
N TYR A 277 12.35 4.31 -0.85
CA TYR A 277 11.83 2.95 -0.81
C TYR A 277 12.23 2.15 -2.02
N VAL A 278 12.20 0.84 -1.80
CA VAL A 278 12.31 -0.17 -2.83
C VAL A 278 11.12 -1.09 -2.66
N LEU A 279 10.41 -1.35 -3.74
CA LEU A 279 9.31 -2.29 -3.75
C LEU A 279 9.86 -3.72 -3.86
N GLY A 280 9.21 -4.65 -3.18
CA GLY A 280 9.53 -6.07 -3.20
C GLY A 280 10.18 -6.61 -1.93
N LYS A 281 10.73 -7.82 -2.03
CA LYS A 281 11.28 -8.56 -0.90
C LYS A 281 12.72 -8.14 -0.57
N LYS A 282 13.11 -8.23 0.70
CA LYS A 282 14.45 -7.95 1.20
C LYS A 282 15.47 -8.93 0.61
N TYR A 283 15.11 -10.22 0.57
CA TYR A 283 15.99 -11.32 0.20
C TYR A 283 15.48 -12.09 -1.02
N GLY A 284 16.37 -12.31 -2.00
CA GLY A 284 16.51 -13.51 -2.85
C GLY A 284 15.37 -13.96 -3.78
N GLU A 285 14.12 -13.57 -3.58
CA GLU A 285 13.03 -13.99 -4.46
C GLU A 285 12.81 -12.93 -5.54
N ALA A 286 12.85 -13.37 -6.80
CA ALA A 286 12.54 -12.53 -7.95
C ALA A 286 11.18 -11.87 -7.71
N ASN A 287 11.16 -10.53 -7.68
CA ASN A 287 9.93 -9.75 -7.65
C ASN A 287 8.96 -10.31 -8.69
N ALA A 288 7.70 -10.54 -8.30
CA ALA A 288 6.70 -11.25 -9.08
C ALA A 288 6.79 -10.94 -10.58
N LYS A 289 7.04 -12.00 -11.37
CA LYS A 289 6.92 -11.94 -12.83
C LYS A 289 5.44 -11.69 -13.12
N ILE A 290 5.14 -10.62 -13.87
CA ILE A 290 3.82 -10.45 -14.49
C ILE A 290 3.80 -11.37 -15.70
#